data_AF-A0A2D0N145-F1
#
_entry.id   AF-A0A2D0N145-F1
#
_cell.length_a   1.000
_cell.length_b   1.000
_cell.length_c   1.000
_cell.angle_alpha   90.00
_cell.angle_beta   90.00
_cell.angle_gamma   90.00
#
_symmetry.space_group_name_H-M   'P 1'
#
loop_
_entity.id
_entity.type
_entity.pdbx_description
1 polymer ?
#
loop_
_entity_poly.entity_id
_entity_poly.type
_entity_poly.pdbx_seq_one_letter_code
_entity_poly.pdbx_strand_id
1 'polypeptide(L)'
;MIAAKGDQRDRAFKYFFNRPNLRNSVIQKIIARGGNRVDAEDALQEGFRFFHRNLIRDKYRGQGTLYNYFSGICIRCWLDTKKKSFYKNTTLSGDTIEHDKDIADAPDVKLFDKERKEKLREMLAFLGQQCLDVILLKYKGYSDEEIKNELGLPDKPPVRKIRFSCMQRLHKEIQKEPHLLEVLKSLKNG
;
A
#
# COMPACT_ATOMS: atom_id res chain seq x y z
N MET A 1 -20.03 -5.82 -21.55
CA MET A 1 -18.82 -6.03 -20.72
C MET A 1 -19.21 -5.94 -19.26
N ILE A 2 -19.24 -7.07 -18.55
CA ILE A 2 -19.45 -7.08 -17.10
C ILE A 2 -18.12 -6.63 -16.50
N ALA A 3 -18.05 -5.41 -15.95
CA ALA A 3 -16.82 -4.95 -15.30
C ALA A 3 -16.43 -5.96 -14.20
N ALA A 4 -15.20 -6.46 -14.22
CA ALA A 4 -14.69 -7.32 -13.16
C ALA A 4 -14.93 -6.63 -11.80
N LYS A 5 -15.24 -7.39 -10.75
CA LYS A 5 -15.47 -6.81 -9.41
C LYS A 5 -14.22 -6.05 -8.96
N GLY A 6 -13.03 -6.42 -9.45
CA GLY A 6 -11.78 -5.68 -9.22
C GLY A 6 -11.82 -4.24 -9.75
N ASP A 7 -12.23 -4.02 -11.00
CA ASP A 7 -12.34 -2.67 -11.58
C ASP A 7 -13.42 -1.84 -10.90
N GLN A 8 -14.54 -2.46 -10.54
CA GLN A 8 -15.60 -1.79 -9.80
C GLN A 8 -15.10 -1.35 -8.41
N ARG A 9 -14.29 -2.17 -7.74
CA ARG A 9 -13.65 -1.85 -6.46
C ARG A 9 -12.69 -0.67 -6.62
N ASP A 10 -11.79 -0.69 -7.60
CA ASP A 10 -10.82 0.39 -7.84
C ASP A 10 -11.52 1.74 -8.12
N ARG A 11 -12.59 1.73 -8.92
CA ARG A 11 -13.40 2.92 -9.17
C ARG A 11 -14.10 3.42 -7.91
N ALA A 12 -14.67 2.51 -7.12
CA ALA A 12 -15.32 2.87 -5.85
C ALA A 12 -14.32 3.47 -4.86
N PHE A 13 -13.10 2.94 -4.80
CA PHE A 13 -12.02 3.49 -3.99
C PHE A 13 -11.64 4.90 -4.42
N LYS A 14 -11.35 5.10 -5.71
CA LYS A 14 -11.02 6.44 -6.25
C LYS A 14 -12.13 7.43 -5.95
N TYR A 15 -13.38 7.04 -6.16
CA TYR A 15 -14.54 7.88 -5.87
C TYR A 15 -14.66 8.23 -4.38
N PHE A 16 -14.45 7.27 -3.48
CA PHE A 16 -14.47 7.52 -2.03
C PHE A 16 -13.40 8.52 -1.61
N PHE A 17 -12.17 8.35 -2.10
CA PHE A 17 -11.03 9.17 -1.68
C PHE A 17 -10.94 10.53 -2.37
N ASN A 18 -11.53 10.68 -3.56
CA ASN A 18 -11.65 11.99 -4.22
C ASN A 18 -12.74 12.88 -3.63
N ARG A 19 -13.47 12.42 -2.59
CA ARG A 19 -14.48 13.25 -1.94
C ARG A 19 -13.84 14.47 -1.30
N PRO A 20 -14.30 15.69 -1.65
CA PRO A 20 -13.82 16.89 -1.00
C PRO A 20 -14.08 16.76 0.50
N ASN A 21 -13.14 17.24 1.30
CA ASN A 21 -13.18 17.25 2.77
C ASN A 21 -12.97 15.92 3.48
N LEU A 22 -12.97 14.75 2.82
CA LEU A 22 -12.70 13.48 3.50
C LEU A 22 -11.38 13.52 4.30
N ARG A 23 -10.30 13.92 3.62
CA ARG A 23 -8.96 14.04 4.21
C ARG A 23 -8.96 15.04 5.36
N ASN A 24 -9.48 16.25 5.12
CA ASN A 24 -9.50 17.33 6.10
C ASN A 24 -10.32 16.94 7.35
N SER A 25 -11.49 16.32 7.19
CA SER A 25 -12.32 15.90 8.32
C SER A 25 -11.66 14.82 9.18
N VAL A 26 -10.89 13.90 8.59
CA VAL A 26 -10.12 12.90 9.36
C VAL A 26 -8.94 13.55 10.08
N ILE A 27 -8.21 14.45 9.42
CA ILE A 27 -7.13 15.22 10.05
C ILE A 27 -7.65 16.00 11.26
N GLN A 28 -8.75 16.74 11.11
CA GLN A 28 -9.35 17.51 12.20
C GLN A 28 -9.80 16.62 13.37
N LYS A 29 -10.31 15.41 13.09
CA LYS A 29 -10.65 14.45 14.15
C LYS A 29 -9.43 13.98 14.94
N ILE A 30 -8.27 13.84 14.32
CA ILE A 30 -7.03 13.44 15.00
C ILE A 30 -6.46 14.63 15.79
N ILE A 31 -6.46 15.82 15.19
CA ILE A 31 -6.01 17.06 15.86
C ILE A 31 -6.86 17.35 17.11
N ALA A 32 -8.19 17.24 17.00
CA ALA A 32 -9.10 17.40 18.14
C ALA A 32 -8.88 16.40 19.29
N ARG A 33 -8.12 15.33 19.06
CA ARG A 33 -7.74 14.33 20.07
C ARG A 33 -6.32 14.54 20.62
N GLY A 34 -5.63 15.61 20.23
CA GLY A 34 -4.25 15.91 20.66
C GLY A 34 -3.17 15.30 19.76
N GLY A 35 -3.49 15.03 18.50
CA GLY A 35 -2.50 14.77 17.46
C GLY A 35 -2.03 16.08 16.81
N ASN A 36 -0.83 16.09 16.23
CA ASN A 36 -0.41 17.19 15.36
C ASN A 36 -0.78 16.89 13.90
N ARG A 37 -0.56 17.85 13.00
CA ARG A 37 -0.89 17.68 11.57
C ARG A 37 -0.05 16.60 10.89
N VAL A 38 1.24 16.50 11.22
CA VAL A 38 2.16 15.51 10.66
C VAL A 38 1.71 14.09 11.04
N ASP A 39 1.48 13.84 12.33
CA ASP A 39 0.95 12.57 12.84
C ASP A 39 -0.37 12.18 12.17
N ALA A 40 -1.23 13.17 11.92
CA ALA A 40 -2.53 12.94 11.30
C ALA A 40 -2.40 12.58 9.81
N GLU A 41 -1.43 13.17 9.10
CA GLU A 41 -1.13 12.83 7.71
C GLU A 41 -0.51 11.42 7.61
N ASP A 42 0.39 11.05 8.52
CA ASP A 42 0.97 9.71 8.59
C ASP A 42 -0.08 8.64 8.90
N ALA A 43 -0.94 8.91 9.90
CA ALA A 43 -2.04 8.03 10.27
C ALA A 43 -3.07 7.89 9.13
N LEU A 44 -3.21 8.90 8.29
CA LEU A 44 -4.08 8.84 7.11
C LEU A 44 -3.49 7.95 6.02
N GLN A 45 -2.19 8.01 5.79
CA GLN A 45 -1.50 7.11 4.85
C GLN A 45 -1.56 5.64 5.32
N GLU A 46 -1.23 5.38 6.59
CA GLU A 46 -1.31 4.02 7.15
C GLU A 46 -2.76 3.53 7.20
N GLY A 47 -3.69 4.41 7.58
CA GLY A 47 -5.12 4.10 7.62
C GLY A 47 -5.67 3.76 6.24
N PHE A 48 -5.20 4.43 5.18
CA PHE A 48 -5.51 4.07 3.79
C PHE A 48 -5.04 2.65 3.47
N ARG A 49 -3.80 2.28 3.80
CA ARG A 49 -3.26 0.93 3.58
C ARG A 49 -4.11 -0.15 4.28
N PHE A 50 -4.47 0.08 5.54
CA PHE A 50 -5.31 -0.84 6.31
C PHE A 50 -6.73 -0.94 5.76
N PHE A 51 -7.35 0.19 5.43
CA PHE A 51 -8.71 0.24 4.88
C PHE A 51 -8.81 -0.48 3.54
N HIS A 52 -7.88 -0.20 2.62
CA HIS A 52 -7.79 -0.87 1.32
C HIS A 52 -7.67 -2.40 1.48
N ARG A 53 -6.75 -2.85 2.34
CA ARG A 53 -6.56 -4.28 2.63
C ARG A 53 -7.79 -4.93 3.26
N ASN A 54 -8.48 -4.24 4.16
CA ASN A 54 -9.67 -4.77 4.82
C ASN A 54 -10.83 -4.97 3.84
N LEU A 55 -11.00 -4.06 2.89
CA LEU A 55 -12.03 -4.16 1.85
C LEU A 55 -11.73 -5.25 0.82
N ILE A 56 -10.47 -5.40 0.39
CA ILE A 56 -10.08 -6.53 -0.50
C ILE A 56 -10.31 -7.88 0.18
N ARG A 57 -10.19 -7.94 1.51
CA ARG A 57 -10.36 -9.17 2.31
C ARG A 57 -11.78 -9.34 2.86
N ASP A 58 -12.76 -8.57 2.37
CA ASP A 58 -14.16 -8.60 2.81
C ASP A 58 -14.34 -8.51 4.34
N LYS A 59 -13.46 -7.75 5.02
CA LYS A 59 -13.50 -7.58 6.49
C LYS A 59 -14.46 -6.50 6.96
N TYR A 60 -14.97 -5.67 6.06
CA TYR A 60 -15.95 -4.65 6.39
C TYR A 60 -17.35 -5.27 6.48
N ARG A 61 -17.95 -5.25 7.68
CA ARG A 61 -19.24 -5.90 7.97
C ARG A 61 -20.46 -4.99 7.76
N GLY A 62 -20.30 -3.85 7.10
CA GLY A 62 -21.41 -2.90 6.86
C GLY A 62 -21.93 -2.17 8.10
N GLN A 63 -21.26 -2.27 9.25
CA GLN A 63 -21.67 -1.56 10.46
C GLN A 63 -21.22 -0.09 10.39
N GLY A 64 -22.18 0.83 10.20
CA GLY A 64 -21.93 2.26 10.05
C GLY A 64 -21.44 2.68 8.66
N THR A 65 -21.24 3.97 8.44
CA THR A 65 -20.79 4.49 7.13
C THR A 65 -19.33 4.12 6.84
N LEU A 66 -18.99 3.96 5.56
CA LEU A 66 -17.59 3.80 5.11
C LEU A 66 -16.66 4.90 5.63
N TYR A 67 -17.20 6.12 5.76
CA TYR A 67 -16.49 7.25 6.35
C TYR A 67 -16.13 7.01 7.82
N ASN A 68 -17.08 6.53 8.63
CA ASN A 68 -16.85 6.24 10.04
C ASN A 68 -15.88 5.08 10.22
N TYR A 69 -16.01 4.05 9.39
CA TYR A 69 -15.07 2.93 9.37
C TYR A 69 -13.65 3.38 9.03
N PHE A 70 -13.47 4.16 7.97
CA PHE A 70 -12.18 4.73 7.57
C PHE A 70 -11.61 5.65 8.66
N SER A 71 -12.41 6.58 9.20
CA SER A 71 -12.02 7.49 10.27
C SER A 71 -11.54 6.71 11.51
N GLY A 72 -12.25 5.65 11.89
CA GLY A 72 -11.88 4.80 13.02
C GLY A 72 -10.55 4.07 12.82
N ILE A 73 -10.29 3.60 11.59
CA ILE A 73 -8.99 3.00 11.25
C ILE A 73 -7.86 4.03 11.39
N CYS A 74 -8.00 5.24 10.83
CA CYS A 74 -6.98 6.28 10.93
C CYS A 74 -6.70 6.67 12.39
N ILE A 75 -7.75 6.84 13.21
CA ILE A 75 -7.59 7.15 14.64
C ILE A 75 -6.85 6.01 15.35
N ARG A 76 -7.16 4.74 15.03
CA ARG A 76 -6.45 3.60 15.61
C ARG A 76 -4.98 3.54 15.19
N CYS A 77 -4.68 3.80 13.92
CA CYS A 77 -3.30 3.90 13.43
C CYS A 77 -2.52 4.96 14.20
N TRP A 78 -3.11 6.14 14.42
CA TRP A 78 -2.50 7.20 15.23
C TRP A 78 -2.26 6.79 16.69
N LEU A 79 -3.25 6.16 17.34
CA LEU A 79 -3.10 5.66 18.71
C LEU A 79 -2.00 4.59 18.82
N ASP A 80 -1.89 3.72 17.82
CA ASP A 80 -0.84 2.69 17.79
C ASP A 80 0.55 3.31 17.62
N THR A 81 0.69 4.41 16.86
CA THR A 81 1.93 5.21 16.79
C THR A 81 2.26 5.84 18.14
N LYS A 82 1.28 6.43 18.84
CA LYS A 82 1.48 6.99 20.18
C LYS A 82 1.90 5.92 21.20
N LYS A 83 1.32 4.72 21.16
CA LYS A 83 1.75 3.61 22.02
C LYS A 83 3.20 3.22 21.74
N LYS A 84 3.57 3.04 20.47
CA LYS A 84 4.96 2.73 20.10
C LYS A 84 5.94 3.83 20.54
N SER A 85 5.56 5.09 20.40
CA SER A 85 6.35 6.24 20.89
C SER A 85 6.43 6.27 22.40
N PHE A 86 5.32 6.02 23.12
CA PHE A 86 5.31 5.92 24.58
C PHE A 86 6.24 4.81 25.07
N TYR A 87 6.14 3.59 24.52
CA TYR A 87 7.04 2.49 24.87
C TYR A 87 8.50 2.78 24.50
N LYS A 88 8.77 3.48 23.39
CA LYS A 88 10.13 3.89 22.99
C LYS A 88 10.70 4.99 23.90
N ASN A 89 9.87 5.92 24.37
CA ASN A 89 10.26 7.02 25.25
C ASN A 89 10.37 6.60 26.72
N THR A 90 9.72 5.51 27.14
CA THR A 90 9.88 4.98 28.51
C THR A 90 11.20 4.21 28.69
N THR A 91 11.94 3.94 27.60
CA THR A 91 13.25 3.25 27.65
C THR A 91 14.45 4.20 27.45
N LEU A 92 14.23 5.47 27.15
CA LEU A 92 15.28 6.49 27.04
C LEU A 92 14.94 7.69 27.91
N SER A 93 15.43 7.69 29.15
CA SER A 93 15.74 8.96 29.83
C SER A 93 17.06 9.45 29.26
N GLY A 94 17.04 10.56 28.53
CA GLY A 94 18.24 11.23 28.05
C GLY A 94 18.06 11.82 26.66
N ASP A 95 18.09 13.14 26.61
CA ASP A 95 18.40 14.00 25.47
C ASP A 95 17.28 14.37 24.49
N THR A 96 16.83 15.61 24.69
CA THR A 96 16.23 16.52 23.72
C THR A 96 16.94 16.46 22.37
N ILE A 97 16.17 16.25 21.29
CA ILE A 97 16.64 16.53 19.93
C ILE A 97 15.65 17.48 19.26
N GLU A 98 16.25 18.55 18.75
CA GLU A 98 15.67 19.71 18.11
C GLU A 98 14.88 19.38 16.84
N HIS A 99 13.91 20.24 16.57
CA HIS A 99 13.18 20.32 15.31
C HIS A 99 14.13 20.71 14.19
N ASP A 100 14.27 19.85 13.18
CA ASP A 100 14.76 20.29 11.87
C ASP A 100 13.63 20.26 10.85
N LYS A 101 13.37 21.44 10.30
CA LYS A 101 12.51 21.68 9.14
C LYS A 101 13.38 21.52 7.89
N ASP A 102 12.72 21.47 6.74
CA ASP A 102 13.29 21.65 5.41
C ASP A 102 13.92 20.42 4.75
N ILE A 103 13.09 19.58 4.12
CA ILE A 103 13.40 19.03 2.79
C ILE A 103 12.09 18.87 1.99
N ALA A 104 11.61 19.97 1.41
CA ALA A 104 10.72 19.93 0.26
C ALA A 104 11.41 20.70 -0.87
N ASP A 105 11.44 20.10 -2.05
CA ASP A 105 12.02 20.60 -3.31
C ASP A 105 13.53 20.41 -3.54
N ALA A 106 13.93 19.16 -3.81
CA ALA A 106 15.16 18.84 -4.53
C ALA A 106 14.85 18.17 -5.89
N PRO A 107 15.42 18.64 -7.02
CA PRO A 107 15.26 18.03 -8.35
C PRO A 107 15.74 16.57 -8.43
N ASP A 108 16.63 16.16 -7.54
CA ASP A 108 17.25 14.84 -7.53
C ASP A 108 16.26 13.70 -7.26
N VAL A 109 15.18 13.95 -6.50
CA VAL A 109 14.17 12.92 -6.18
C VAL A 109 13.47 12.41 -7.45
N LYS A 110 13.37 13.24 -8.50
CA LYS A 110 12.73 12.86 -9.77
C LYS A 110 13.63 12.01 -10.69
N LEU A 111 14.96 12.15 -10.57
CA LEU A 111 15.92 11.38 -11.37
C LEU A 111 16.10 9.96 -10.79
N PHE A 112 16.21 9.85 -9.47
CA PHE A 112 16.27 8.59 -8.73
C PHE A 112 15.05 7.68 -8.98
N ASP A 113 13.91 8.28 -9.29
CA ASP A 113 12.65 7.58 -9.53
C ASP A 113 12.57 6.94 -10.91
N LYS A 114 13.29 7.48 -11.91
CA LYS A 114 13.31 6.93 -13.28
C LYS A 114 14.21 5.71 -13.37
N GLU A 115 15.44 5.78 -12.85
CA GLU A 115 16.37 4.65 -12.90
C GLU A 115 15.84 3.44 -12.13
N ARG A 116 15.21 3.66 -10.96
CA ARG A 116 14.52 2.60 -10.21
C ARG A 116 13.35 2.01 -10.99
N LYS A 117 12.57 2.84 -11.69
CA LYS A 117 11.45 2.38 -12.54
C LYS A 117 11.94 1.58 -13.76
N GLU A 118 13.03 1.99 -14.39
CA GLU A 118 13.63 1.25 -15.51
C GLU A 118 14.23 -0.08 -15.05
N LYS A 119 14.99 -0.10 -13.95
CA LYS A 119 15.49 -1.33 -13.35
C LYS A 119 14.35 -2.29 -12.97
N LEU A 120 13.27 -1.75 -12.39
CA LEU A 120 12.06 -2.53 -12.09
C LEU A 120 11.39 -3.04 -13.38
N ARG A 121 11.29 -2.24 -14.43
CA ARG A 121 10.74 -2.64 -15.74
C ARG A 121 11.56 -3.76 -16.36
N GLU A 122 12.89 -3.67 -16.37
CA GLU A 122 13.79 -4.71 -16.88
C GLU A 122 13.60 -6.03 -16.13
N MET A 123 13.48 -5.98 -14.80
CA MET A 123 13.19 -7.17 -13.99
C MET A 123 11.81 -7.77 -14.29
N LEU A 124 10.80 -6.90 -14.43
CA LEU A 124 9.45 -7.34 -14.76
C LEU A 124 9.35 -7.90 -16.18
N ALA A 125 10.18 -7.44 -17.12
CA ALA A 125 10.30 -8.01 -18.45
C ALA A 125 10.75 -9.47 -18.41
N PHE A 126 11.65 -9.84 -17.49
CA PHE A 126 12.13 -11.22 -17.34
C PHE A 126 11.05 -12.21 -16.85
N LEU A 127 10.08 -11.73 -16.06
CA LEU A 127 8.96 -12.56 -15.62
C LEU A 127 8.05 -12.98 -16.76
N GLY A 128 8.02 -12.19 -17.84
CA GLY A 128 7.02 -12.27 -18.90
C GLY A 128 5.71 -11.60 -18.49
N GLN A 129 5.06 -10.96 -19.47
CA GLN A 129 3.86 -10.14 -19.28
C GLN A 129 2.74 -10.90 -18.54
N GLN A 130 2.48 -12.16 -18.91
CA GLN A 130 1.47 -12.99 -18.27
C GLN A 130 1.72 -13.22 -16.76
N CYS A 131 2.98 -13.44 -16.34
CA CYS A 131 3.29 -13.61 -14.92
C CYS A 131 3.11 -12.31 -14.14
N LEU A 132 3.53 -11.19 -14.73
CA LEU A 132 3.31 -9.87 -14.16
C LEU A 132 1.82 -9.59 -13.98
N ASP A 133 1.02 -9.82 -15.00
CA ASP A 133 -0.42 -9.54 -14.98
C ASP A 133 -1.14 -10.40 -13.94
N VAL A 134 -0.79 -11.70 -13.83
CA VAL A 134 -1.33 -12.58 -12.78
C VAL A 134 -1.01 -12.04 -11.38
N ILE A 135 0.22 -11.57 -11.15
CA ILE A 135 0.62 -11.02 -9.85
C ILE A 135 -0.12 -9.71 -9.56
N LEU A 136 -0.18 -8.80 -10.54
CA LEU A 136 -0.81 -7.48 -10.42
C LEU A 136 -2.32 -7.59 -10.19
N LEU A 137 -3.03 -8.36 -11.02
CA LEU A 137 -4.48 -8.56 -10.85
C LEU A 137 -4.78 -9.21 -9.51
N LYS A 138 -3.95 -10.15 -9.07
CA LYS A 138 -4.14 -10.74 -7.74
C LYS A 138 -3.90 -9.75 -6.61
N TYR A 139 -2.90 -8.87 -6.74
CA TYR A 139 -2.66 -7.80 -5.78
C TYR A 139 -3.83 -6.81 -5.72
N LYS A 140 -4.44 -6.50 -6.86
CA LYS A 140 -5.69 -5.69 -6.96
C LYS A 140 -6.93 -6.39 -6.37
N GLY A 141 -6.79 -7.64 -5.90
CA GLY A 141 -7.88 -8.37 -5.26
C GLY A 141 -8.81 -9.11 -6.22
N TYR A 142 -8.40 -9.32 -7.47
CA TYR A 142 -9.15 -10.16 -8.40
C TYR A 142 -9.18 -11.61 -7.89
N SER A 143 -10.32 -12.26 -8.03
CA SER A 143 -10.49 -13.69 -7.77
C SER A 143 -9.74 -14.51 -8.83
N ASP A 144 -9.51 -15.79 -8.54
CA ASP A 144 -8.82 -16.67 -9.48
C ASP A 144 -9.65 -16.84 -10.78
N GLU A 145 -10.98 -16.81 -10.70
CA GLU A 145 -11.89 -16.84 -11.84
C GLU A 145 -11.82 -15.56 -12.68
N GLU A 146 -11.84 -14.39 -12.03
CA GLU A 146 -11.69 -13.10 -12.73
C GLU A 146 -10.35 -13.01 -13.45
N ILE A 147 -9.26 -13.47 -12.83
CA ILE A 147 -7.92 -13.47 -13.46
C ILE A 147 -7.89 -14.42 -14.66
N LYS A 148 -8.52 -15.60 -14.57
CA LYS A 148 -8.62 -16.52 -15.70
C LYS A 148 -9.33 -15.86 -16.88
N ASN A 149 -10.48 -15.25 -16.61
CA ASN A 149 -11.30 -14.62 -17.64
C ASN A 149 -10.60 -13.42 -18.28
N GLU A 150 -9.97 -12.57 -17.45
CA GLU A 150 -9.26 -11.37 -17.90
C GLU A 150 -8.04 -11.70 -18.77
N LEU A 151 -7.29 -12.74 -18.41
CA LEU A 151 -6.05 -13.12 -19.09
C LEU A 151 -6.21 -14.28 -20.07
N GLY A 152 -7.43 -14.76 -20.29
CA GLY A 152 -7.71 -15.92 -21.15
C GLY A 152 -6.96 -17.19 -20.75
N LEU A 153 -6.75 -17.42 -19.45
CA LEU A 153 -5.96 -18.55 -18.97
C LEU A 153 -6.71 -19.88 -19.10
N PRO A 154 -6.01 -20.98 -19.42
CA PRO A 154 -6.61 -22.30 -19.45
C PRO A 154 -7.04 -22.75 -18.04
N ASP A 155 -7.93 -23.75 -17.99
CA ASP A 155 -8.51 -24.18 -16.72
C ASP A 155 -7.51 -24.78 -15.74
N LYS A 156 -6.49 -25.44 -16.28
CA LYS A 156 -5.34 -25.97 -15.56
C LYS A 156 -4.07 -25.43 -16.19
N PRO A 157 -3.05 -25.06 -15.39
CA PRO A 157 -3.01 -25.09 -13.93
C PRO A 157 -3.83 -23.96 -13.26
N PRO A 158 -4.28 -24.12 -11.99
CA PRO A 158 -4.98 -23.06 -11.27
C PRO A 158 -4.15 -21.77 -11.15
N VAL A 159 -4.80 -20.60 -11.15
CA VAL A 159 -4.15 -19.28 -11.04
C VAL A 159 -3.24 -19.19 -9.81
N ARG A 160 -3.63 -19.78 -8.68
CA ARG A 160 -2.77 -19.87 -7.49
C ARG A 160 -1.42 -20.54 -7.77
N LYS A 161 -1.41 -21.62 -8.56
CA LYS A 161 -0.20 -22.37 -8.95
C LYS A 161 0.64 -21.56 -9.94
N ILE A 162 0.00 -20.91 -10.92
CA ILE A 162 0.66 -19.98 -11.84
C ILE A 162 1.35 -18.87 -11.06
N ARG A 163 0.61 -18.17 -10.17
CA ARG A 163 1.14 -17.12 -9.31
C ARG A 163 2.30 -17.60 -8.45
N PHE A 164 2.17 -18.77 -7.83
CA PHE A 164 3.26 -19.34 -7.01
C PHE A 164 4.53 -19.54 -7.85
N SER A 165 4.40 -20.14 -9.04
CA SER A 165 5.53 -20.33 -9.96
C SER A 165 6.15 -18.99 -10.40
N CYS A 166 5.32 -18.00 -10.76
CA CYS A 166 5.79 -16.66 -11.12
C CYS A 166 6.53 -15.97 -9.96
N MET A 167 6.03 -16.06 -8.74
CA MET A 167 6.70 -15.49 -7.55
C MET A 167 8.03 -16.20 -7.25
N GLN A 168 8.11 -17.52 -7.46
CA GLN A 168 9.37 -18.27 -7.31
C GLN A 168 10.39 -17.83 -8.36
N ARG A 169 9.98 -17.64 -9.62
CA ARG A 169 10.85 -17.09 -10.67
C ARG A 169 11.33 -15.68 -10.31
N LEU A 170 10.42 -14.80 -9.88
CA LEU A 170 10.77 -13.45 -9.43
C LEU A 170 11.79 -13.48 -8.30
N HIS A 171 11.59 -14.33 -7.30
CA HIS A 171 12.51 -14.46 -6.19
C HIS A 171 13.91 -14.91 -6.62
N LYS A 172 14.00 -15.89 -7.53
CA LYS A 172 15.28 -16.35 -8.09
C LYS A 172 16.02 -15.26 -8.84
N GLU A 173 15.32 -14.45 -9.62
CA GLU A 173 15.96 -13.33 -10.33
C GLU A 173 16.44 -12.23 -9.39
N ILE A 174 15.64 -11.90 -8.36
CA ILE A 174 16.05 -10.95 -7.33
C ILE A 174 17.33 -11.43 -6.60
N GLN A 175 17.48 -12.74 -6.37
CA GLN A 175 18.65 -13.31 -5.69
C GLN A 175 19.93 -13.22 -6.52
N LYS A 176 19.85 -13.15 -7.86
CA LYS A 176 21.03 -13.02 -8.73
C LYS A 176 21.67 -11.65 -8.68
N GLU A 177 20.97 -10.65 -8.16
CA GLU A 177 21.37 -9.24 -8.15
C GLU A 177 21.40 -8.69 -6.71
N PRO A 178 22.54 -8.73 -6.01
CA PRO A 178 22.65 -8.32 -4.60
C PRO A 178 22.19 -6.88 -4.33
N HIS A 179 22.48 -5.97 -5.26
CA HIS A 179 22.07 -4.57 -5.19
C HIS A 179 20.53 -4.41 -5.21
N LEU A 180 19.80 -5.33 -5.84
CA LEU A 180 18.34 -5.30 -5.90
C LEU A 180 17.68 -5.73 -4.59
N LEU A 181 18.30 -6.65 -3.85
CA LEU A 181 17.86 -6.99 -2.50
C LEU A 181 17.93 -5.80 -1.55
N GLU A 182 18.95 -4.95 -1.68
CA GLU A 182 19.07 -3.73 -0.88
C GLU A 182 18.01 -2.69 -1.27
N VAL A 183 17.80 -2.47 -2.56
CA VAL A 183 16.74 -1.57 -3.06
C VAL A 183 15.37 -2.03 -2.57
N LEU A 184 15.02 -3.32 -2.69
CA LEU A 184 13.75 -3.86 -2.21
C LEU A 184 13.59 -3.79 -0.69
N LYS A 185 14.67 -4.00 0.07
CA LYS A 185 14.65 -3.82 1.53
C LYS A 185 14.37 -2.36 1.91
N SER A 186 14.95 -1.41 1.18
CA SER A 186 14.70 0.03 1.41
C SER A 186 13.24 0.41 1.13
N LEU A 187 12.61 -0.20 0.12
CA LEU A 187 11.20 0.04 -0.23
C LEU A 187 10.20 -0.57 0.75
N LYS A 188 10.59 -1.60 1.53
CA LYS A 188 9.74 -2.22 2.57
C LYS A 188 9.65 -1.37 3.85
N ASN A 189 10.59 -0.45 4.04
CA ASN A 189 10.72 0.35 5.27
C ASN A 189 10.27 1.81 5.09
N GLY A 190 9.70 2.17 3.93
CA GLY A 190 9.07 3.46 3.65
C GLY A 190 7.55 3.39 3.57
#